data_AF-A0A925ZQW4-F1
#
_entry.id   AF-A0A925ZQW4-F1
#
_cell.length_a   1.000
_cell.length_b   1.000
_cell.length_c   1.000
_cell.angle_alpha   90.00
_cell.angle_beta   90.00
_cell.angle_gamma   90.00
#
_symmetry.space_group_name_H-M   'P 1'
#
loop_
_entity.id
_entity.type
_entity.pdbx_description
1 polymer ?
#
loop_
_entity_poly.entity_id
_entity_poly.type
_entity_poly.pdbx_seq_one_letter_code
_entity_poly.pdbx_strand_id
1 'polypeptide(L)'
;RGSDAPFKDGRDIAWDAFRARGEGHDGGYIALESNDPAFILATSGTTAKPKLAVHKHGGYQVHIHSMTSWMFGLRETDVWWSMSDIGWGDITTIEDEGSVEEAGQAFERLRAEIGE
;
A
#
# COMPACT_ATOMS: atom_id res chain seq x y z
N ARG A 1 -18.67 6.74 5.68
CA ARG A 1 -19.81 6.76 4.72
C ARG A 1 -19.64 5.54 3.82
N GLY A 2 -20.57 4.58 3.85
CA GLY A 2 -20.49 3.39 2.97
C GLY A 2 -21.25 2.13 3.41
N SER A 3 -22.01 2.13 4.50
CA SER A 3 -22.61 0.90 5.05
C SER A 3 -23.84 0.36 4.32
N ASP A 4 -24.46 1.15 3.43
CA ASP A 4 -25.81 0.83 2.91
C ASP A 4 -25.82 0.50 1.41
N ALA A 5 -24.65 0.20 0.82
CA ALA A 5 -24.62 -0.25 -0.56
C ALA A 5 -25.28 -1.64 -0.66
N PRO A 6 -26.35 -1.82 -1.46
CA PRO A 6 -27.02 -3.10 -1.56
C PRO A 6 -26.07 -4.12 -2.20
N PHE A 7 -25.88 -5.24 -1.51
CA PHE A 7 -25.12 -6.39 -2.01
C PHE A 7 -25.84 -6.98 -3.22
N LYS A 8 -25.11 -7.19 -4.32
CA LYS A 8 -25.65 -7.74 -5.55
C LYS A 8 -25.14 -9.15 -5.78
N ASP A 9 -26.06 -10.11 -5.70
CA ASP A 9 -25.79 -11.51 -6.00
C ASP A 9 -25.20 -11.67 -7.40
N GLY A 10 -24.17 -12.51 -7.52
CA GLY A 10 -23.45 -12.78 -8.77
C GLY A 10 -22.39 -11.73 -9.15
N ARG A 11 -22.33 -10.57 -8.49
CA ARG A 11 -21.26 -9.56 -8.66
C ARG A 11 -20.40 -9.43 -7.41
N ASP A 12 -21.03 -9.27 -6.25
CA ASP A 12 -20.33 -9.00 -4.99
C ASP A 12 -20.00 -10.32 -4.27
N ILE A 13 -18.88 -10.32 -3.56
CA ILE A 13 -18.42 -11.45 -2.76
C ILE A 13 -17.95 -10.89 -1.41
N ALA A 14 -18.43 -11.48 -0.31
CA ALA A 14 -17.94 -11.11 1.02
C ALA A 14 -16.44 -11.42 1.14
N TRP A 15 -15.69 -10.57 1.84
CA TRP A 15 -14.23 -10.67 1.92
C TRP A 15 -13.74 -12.05 2.40
N ASP A 16 -14.34 -12.60 3.46
CA ASP A 16 -13.95 -13.92 3.98
C ASP A 16 -14.22 -15.04 2.97
N ALA A 17 -15.33 -14.95 2.23
CA ALA A 17 -15.66 -15.90 1.18
C ALA A 17 -14.71 -15.78 -0.04
N PHE A 18 -14.18 -14.59 -0.32
CA PHE A 18 -13.14 -14.39 -1.33
C PHE A 18 -11.82 -15.00 -0.88
N ARG A 19 -11.40 -14.77 0.37
CA ARG A 19 -10.16 -15.32 0.94
C ARG A 19 -10.14 -16.84 0.92
N ALA A 20 -11.24 -17.49 1.31
CA ALA A 20 -11.36 -18.95 1.30
C ALA A 20 -11.13 -19.56 -0.10
N ARG A 21 -11.39 -18.81 -1.18
CA ARG A 21 -11.11 -19.28 -2.56
C ARG A 21 -9.63 -19.34 -2.91
N GLY A 22 -8.78 -18.62 -2.18
CA GLY A 22 -7.34 -18.64 -2.37
C GLY A 22 -6.62 -19.75 -1.60
N GLU A 23 -7.32 -20.48 -0.72
CA GLU A 23 -6.70 -21.55 0.07
C GLU A 23 -6.18 -22.67 -0.83
N GLY A 24 -4.91 -23.05 -0.65
CA GLY A 24 -4.25 -24.07 -1.47
C GLY A 24 -3.75 -23.60 -2.84
N HIS A 25 -3.93 -22.32 -3.20
CA HIS A 25 -3.27 -21.72 -4.36
C HIS A 25 -1.80 -21.38 -4.07
N ASP A 26 -0.98 -21.35 -5.11
CA ASP A 26 0.41 -20.90 -5.02
C ASP A 26 0.48 -19.41 -4.62
N GLY A 27 1.27 -19.12 -3.58
CA GLY A 27 1.55 -17.78 -3.08
C GLY A 27 2.75 -17.10 -3.74
N GLY A 28 3.29 -17.70 -4.81
CA GLY A 28 4.36 -17.13 -5.61
C GLY A 28 3.97 -15.82 -6.32
N TYR A 29 4.98 -15.18 -6.92
CA TYR A 29 4.81 -13.93 -7.67
C TYR A 29 5.15 -14.14 -9.15
N ILE A 30 4.67 -13.22 -9.98
CA ILE A 30 5.01 -13.16 -11.40
C ILE A 30 6.06 -12.06 -11.58
N ALA A 31 7.16 -12.38 -12.26
CA ALA A 31 8.15 -11.38 -12.63
C ALA A 31 7.60 -10.46 -13.74
N LEU A 32 7.69 -9.15 -13.51
CA LEU A 32 7.23 -8.11 -14.44
C LEU A 32 8.42 -7.25 -14.89
N GLU A 33 8.29 -6.62 -16.05
CA GLU A 33 9.27 -5.65 -16.54
C GLU A 33 9.17 -4.35 -15.72
N SER A 34 10.28 -3.63 -15.59
CA SER A 34 10.36 -2.37 -14.84
C SER A 34 9.36 -1.31 -15.31
N ASN A 35 9.07 -1.25 -16.63
CA ASN A 35 8.11 -0.31 -17.20
C ASN A 35 6.68 -0.83 -17.25
N ASP A 36 6.42 -2.05 -16.79
CA ASP A 36 5.05 -2.54 -16.71
C ASP A 36 4.24 -1.68 -15.72
N PRO A 37 2.94 -1.44 -15.99
CA PRO A 37 2.09 -0.66 -15.09
C PRO A 37 1.90 -1.36 -13.75
N ALA A 38 2.22 -0.66 -12.66
CA ALA A 38 1.99 -1.12 -11.30
C ALA A 38 0.59 -0.76 -10.79
N PHE A 39 0.22 0.52 -10.90
CA PHE A 39 -1.09 1.01 -10.47
C PHE A 39 -1.49 2.30 -11.19
N ILE A 40 -2.78 2.65 -11.03
CA ILE A 40 -3.37 3.88 -11.54
C ILE A 40 -3.88 4.70 -10.36
N LEU A 41 -3.42 5.95 -10.27
CA LEU A 41 -3.91 6.92 -9.29
C LEU A 41 -4.70 8.01 -9.99
N ALA A 42 -5.98 8.12 -9.65
CA ALA A 42 -6.83 9.17 -10.18
C ALA A 42 -6.52 10.50 -9.48
N THR A 43 -6.26 11.54 -10.26
CA THR A 43 -5.91 12.87 -9.75
C THR A 43 -6.94 13.91 -10.19
N SER A 44 -7.11 14.96 -9.38
CA SER A 44 -7.93 16.10 -9.76
C SER A 44 -7.30 16.80 -10.98
N GLY A 45 -8.00 16.70 -12.12
CA GLY A 45 -7.66 17.46 -13.31
C GLY A 45 -8.21 18.88 -13.24
N THR A 46 -7.66 19.79 -14.05
CA THR A 46 -8.30 21.10 -14.30
C THR A 46 -9.60 20.96 -15.08
N THR A 47 -9.82 19.82 -15.74
CA THR A 47 -11.06 19.43 -16.39
C THR A 47 -11.92 18.60 -15.45
N ALA A 48 -13.25 18.69 -15.57
CA ALA A 48 -14.21 17.94 -14.74
C ALA A 48 -14.07 16.40 -14.73
N LYS A 49 -13.20 15.84 -15.57
CA LYS A 49 -12.85 14.41 -15.58
C LYS A 49 -11.50 14.19 -14.89
N PRO A 50 -11.40 13.21 -13.96
CA PRO A 50 -10.14 12.86 -13.32
C PRO A 50 -9.08 12.44 -14.35
N LYS A 51 -7.82 12.83 -14.11
CA LYS A 51 -6.68 12.34 -14.89
C LYS A 51 -6.16 11.07 -14.24
N LEU A 52 -5.90 10.04 -15.05
CA LEU A 52 -5.40 8.75 -14.58
C LEU A 52 -3.87 8.73 -14.69
N ALA A 53 -3.17 8.92 -13.58
CA ALA A 53 -1.72 8.81 -13.54
C ALA A 53 -1.33 7.32 -13.43
N VAL A 54 -0.54 6.84 -14.38
CA VAL A 54 -0.04 5.46 -14.40
C VAL A 54 1.37 5.43 -13.84
N HIS A 55 1.57 4.66 -12.79
CA HIS A 55 2.88 4.41 -12.19
C HIS A 55 3.42 3.07 -12.65
N LYS A 56 4.74 2.99 -12.84
CA LYS A 56 5.45 1.80 -13.35
C LYS A 56 6.19 1.11 -12.21
N HIS A 57 6.32 -0.21 -12.26
CA HIS A 57 6.93 -1.00 -11.19
C HIS A 57 8.31 -0.48 -10.76
N GLY A 58 9.31 -0.45 -11.64
CA GLY A 58 10.68 -0.17 -11.21
C GLY A 58 10.91 1.29 -10.86
N GLY A 59 10.45 2.22 -11.70
CA GLY A 59 10.63 3.65 -11.46
C GLY A 59 9.97 4.13 -10.18
N TYR A 60 8.81 3.56 -9.84
CA TYR A 60 8.11 3.87 -8.60
C TYR A 60 8.91 3.42 -7.37
N GLN A 61 9.31 2.15 -7.30
CA GLN A 61 10.03 1.64 -6.12
C GLN A 61 11.39 2.34 -5.91
N VAL A 62 12.12 2.63 -6.99
CA VAL A 62 13.38 3.41 -6.88
C VAL A 62 13.13 4.80 -6.31
N HIS A 63 12.04 5.47 -6.70
CA HIS A 63 11.69 6.79 -6.19
C HIS A 63 11.37 6.74 -4.68
N ILE A 64 10.55 5.77 -4.25
CA ILE A 64 10.21 5.53 -2.84
C ILE A 64 11.48 5.38 -2.01
N HIS A 65 12.32 4.40 -2.38
CA HIS A 65 13.53 4.09 -1.65
C HIS A 65 14.48 5.30 -1.56
N SER A 66 14.63 6.04 -2.66
CA SER A 66 15.47 7.25 -2.70
C SER A 66 14.94 8.35 -1.78
N MET A 67 13.63 8.57 -1.72
CA MET A 67 13.01 9.58 -0.84
C MET A 67 13.19 9.21 0.62
N THR A 68 12.91 7.94 0.95
CA THR A 68 13.07 7.37 2.29
C THR A 68 14.49 7.56 2.81
N SER A 69 15.49 7.29 1.97
CA SER A 69 16.90 7.45 2.33
C SER A 69 17.37 8.90 2.35
N TRP A 70 17.12 9.68 1.28
CA TRP A 70 17.79 10.98 1.10
C TRP A 70 17.02 12.15 1.69
N MET A 71 15.68 12.13 1.64
CA MET A 71 14.89 13.26 2.14
C MET A 71 14.52 13.07 3.60
N PHE A 72 14.05 11.88 3.96
CA PHE A 72 13.60 11.58 5.33
C PHE A 72 14.72 11.02 6.20
N GLY A 73 15.77 10.45 5.60
CA GLY A 73 16.88 9.88 6.36
C GLY A 73 16.45 8.70 7.22
N LEU A 74 15.40 7.96 6.83
CA LEU A 74 14.89 6.86 7.64
C LEU A 74 15.92 5.75 7.74
N ARG A 75 16.05 5.23 8.95
CA ARG A 75 16.84 4.05 9.29
C ARG A 75 15.91 2.89 9.58
N GLU A 76 16.44 1.67 9.52
CA GLU A 76 15.67 0.45 9.79
C GLU A 76 15.02 0.41 11.19
N THR A 77 15.55 1.19 12.14
CA THR A 77 15.01 1.30 13.51
C THR A 77 13.92 2.36 13.66
N ASP A 78 13.69 3.18 12.62
CA ASP A 78 12.76 4.30 12.70
C ASP A 78 11.34 3.84 12.37
N VAL A 79 10.36 4.39 13.10
CA VAL A 79 8.93 4.15 12.83
C VAL A 79 8.41 5.31 11.98
N TRP A 80 7.97 5.00 10.76
CA TRP A 80 7.27 5.96 9.91
C TRP A 80 5.79 6.03 10.28
N TRP A 81 5.28 7.24 10.50
CA TRP A 81 3.85 7.45 10.73
C TRP A 81 3.35 8.60 9.86
N SER A 82 2.40 8.29 8.99
CA SER A 82 1.69 9.27 8.18
C SER A 82 0.21 9.30 8.55
N MET A 83 -0.37 10.51 8.55
CA MET A 83 -1.79 10.75 8.80
C MET A 83 -2.60 10.95 7.51
N SER A 84 -1.95 10.85 6.35
CA SER A 84 -2.62 10.94 5.06
C SER A 84 -3.35 9.62 4.75
N ASP A 85 -4.17 9.59 3.72
CA ASP A 85 -4.97 8.42 3.34
C ASP A 85 -4.39 7.76 2.08
N ILE A 86 -4.42 6.42 2.02
CA ILE A 86 -3.81 5.61 0.93
C ILE A 86 -4.27 6.00 -0.48
N GLY A 87 -5.43 6.65 -0.62
CA GLY A 87 -5.95 7.17 -1.87
C GLY A 87 -5.23 8.42 -2.40
N TRP A 88 -4.25 8.95 -1.66
CA TRP A 88 -3.44 10.11 -2.06
C TRP A 88 -1.97 9.72 -2.32
N GLY A 89 -1.37 10.34 -3.33
CA GLY A 89 -0.03 9.95 -3.82
C GLY A 89 1.14 10.34 -2.91
N ASP A 90 0.91 11.18 -1.90
CA ASP A 90 1.91 11.54 -0.89
C ASP A 90 2.28 10.36 0.01
N ILE A 91 1.32 9.49 0.34
CA ILE A 91 1.50 8.40 1.31
C ILE A 91 1.69 7.02 0.68
N THR A 92 1.09 6.75 -0.50
CA THR A 92 1.30 5.49 -1.24
C THR A 92 2.80 5.21 -1.43
N THR A 93 3.58 6.29 -1.54
CA THR A 93 5.02 6.30 -1.81
C THR A 93 5.90 5.87 -0.63
N ILE A 94 5.37 5.59 0.57
CA ILE A 94 6.21 5.11 1.69
C ILE A 94 5.56 3.94 2.41
N GLU A 95 4.23 3.87 2.45
CA GLU A 95 3.51 2.79 3.13
C GLU A 95 3.54 1.45 2.38
N ASP A 96 3.88 1.43 1.09
CA ASP A 96 3.91 0.21 0.28
C ASP A 96 5.18 -0.64 0.51
N GLU A 97 6.24 -0.09 1.13
CA GLU A 97 7.53 -0.80 1.34
C GLU A 97 7.90 -1.09 2.82
N GLY A 98 6.94 -1.01 3.74
CA GLY A 98 7.13 -1.49 5.11
C GLY A 98 6.11 -2.56 5.42
N SER A 99 6.53 -3.81 5.61
CA SER A 99 5.63 -4.80 6.19
C SER A 99 5.17 -4.24 7.57
N VAL A 100 3.92 -3.80 7.61
CA VAL A 100 3.26 -3.25 8.81
C VAL A 100 3.36 -4.27 9.96
N GLU A 101 3.55 -5.55 9.63
CA GLU A 101 3.77 -6.66 10.52
C GLU A 101 5.14 -6.63 11.24
N GLU A 102 6.25 -6.34 10.55
CA GLU A 102 7.56 -6.22 11.19
C GLU A 102 7.67 -4.96 12.05
N ALA A 103 7.06 -3.84 11.60
CA ALA A 103 6.97 -2.61 12.37
C ALA A 103 6.12 -2.78 13.64
N GLY A 104 4.99 -3.49 13.54
CA GLY A 104 4.16 -3.83 14.69
C GLY A 104 4.87 -4.75 15.69
N GLN A 105 5.57 -5.77 15.20
CA GLN A 105 6.37 -6.65 16.07
C GLN A 105 7.55 -5.93 16.72
N ALA A 106 8.19 -4.98 16.03
CA ALA A 106 9.25 -4.16 16.61
C ALA A 106 8.72 -3.20 17.68
N PHE A 107 7.54 -2.62 17.48
CA PHE A 107 6.89 -1.76 18.46
C PHE A 107 6.51 -2.52 19.74
N GLU A 108 5.95 -3.72 19.62
CA GLU A 108 5.64 -4.57 20.79
C GLU A 108 6.90 -5.03 21.54
N ARG A 109 8.00 -5.33 20.82
CA ARG A 109 9.30 -5.62 21.45
C ARG A 109 9.84 -4.41 22.22
N LEU A 110 9.75 -3.22 21.63
CA LEU A 110 10.20 -1.99 22.26
C LEU A 110 9.39 -1.67 23.52
N ARG A 111 8.06 -1.85 23.49
CA ARG A 111 7.19 -1.71 24.68
C ARG A 111 7.60 -2.64 25.83
N ALA A 112 7.94 -3.88 25.51
CA ALA A 112 8.39 -4.85 26.50
C ALA A 112 9.75 -4.47 27.13
N GLU A 113 10.65 -3.82 26.39
CA GLU A 113 11.97 -3.38 26.89
C GLU A 113 11.90 -2.11 27.76
N ILE A 114 10.99 -1.19 27.44
CA ILE A 114 10.80 0.07 28.19
C ILE A 114 9.86 -0.04 29.40
N GLY A 115 9.17 -1.18 29.56
CA GLY A 115 8.42 -1.51 30.78
C GLY A 115 7.07 -0.81 30.93
N GLU A 116 6.35 -0.56 29.83
CA GLU A 116 4.91 -0.16 29.84
C GLU A 116 4.00 -1.20 29.18
#